data_AF-A0A1V6MVE6-F1
#
_entry.id   AF-A0A1V6MVE6-F1
#
_cell.length_a   1.000
_cell.length_b   1.000
_cell.length_c   1.000
_cell.angle_alpha   90.00
_cell.angle_beta   90.00
_cell.angle_gamma   90.00
#
_symmetry.space_group_name_H-M   'P 1'
#
loop_
_entity.id
_entity.type
_entity.pdbx_description
1 polymer ?
#
loop_
_entity_poly.entity_id
_entity_poly.type
_entity_poly.pdbx_seq_one_letter_code
_entity_poly.pdbx_strand_id
1 'polypeptide(L)'
;MTETSSRDSRALRRETDHVVNEVAQGLRTLDDGAAWFSDLSPAGRQEVLREVAGYALQAHITAADGRAGVARSGVKPTANPSVMICMDPPRSGFAGLPADEHEKAFRVLVSVFAVADTRRRQKYCRGTCGHAWHNLPTATKEP
;
A
#
# COMPACT_ATOMS: atom_id res chain seq x y z
N MET A 1 16.29 20.88 -15.96
CA MET A 1 16.02 19.43 -15.86
C MET A 1 15.24 19.03 -14.60
N THR A 2 14.76 19.98 -13.78
CA THR A 2 14.08 19.69 -12.49
C THR A 2 12.55 19.62 -12.58
N GLU A 3 11.94 20.33 -13.54
CA GLU A 3 10.48 20.37 -13.66
C GLU A 3 9.86 19.07 -14.18
N THR A 4 10.53 18.37 -15.10
CA THR A 4 10.07 17.07 -15.63
C THR A 4 10.08 16.01 -14.54
N SER A 5 11.20 15.86 -13.81
CA SER A 5 11.30 14.92 -12.70
C SER A 5 10.29 15.19 -11.58
N SER A 6 10.00 16.47 -11.28
CA SER A 6 8.97 16.82 -10.27
C SER A 6 7.55 16.50 -10.73
N ARG A 7 7.25 16.66 -12.03
CA ARG A 7 5.95 16.29 -12.60
C ARG A 7 5.76 14.77 -12.60
N ASP A 8 6.80 14.02 -12.94
CA ASP A 8 6.78 12.56 -12.97
C ASP A 8 6.56 11.97 -11.56
N SER A 9 7.27 12.48 -10.54
CA SER A 9 7.04 12.08 -9.14
C SER A 9 5.63 12.41 -8.65
N ARG A 10 5.07 13.57 -9.06
CA ARG A 10 3.68 13.91 -8.70
C ARG A 10 2.66 12.98 -9.38
N ALA A 11 2.90 12.63 -10.64
CA ALA A 11 2.05 11.69 -11.37
C ALA A 11 2.09 10.30 -10.73
N LEU A 12 3.30 9.79 -10.44
CA LEU A 12 3.50 8.50 -9.78
C LEU A 12 2.83 8.46 -8.40
N ARG A 13 2.94 9.54 -7.61
CA ARG A 13 2.25 9.61 -6.31
C ARG A 13 0.73 9.50 -6.45
N ARG A 14 0.12 10.21 -7.40
CA ARG A 14 -1.35 10.13 -7.64
C ARG A 14 -1.77 8.74 -8.10
N GLU A 15 -0.96 8.12 -8.96
CA GLU A 15 -1.21 6.75 -9.40
C GLU A 15 -1.08 5.75 -8.26
N THR A 16 -0.06 5.93 -7.41
CA THR A 16 0.13 5.15 -6.17
C THR A 16 -1.09 5.27 -5.26
N ASP A 17 -1.60 6.48 -5.04
CA ASP A 17 -2.82 6.71 -4.27
C ASP A 17 -3.98 5.90 -4.82
N HIS A 18 -4.22 5.96 -6.13
CA HIS A 18 -5.31 5.23 -6.77
C HIS A 18 -5.15 3.71 -6.63
N VAL A 19 -4.00 3.16 -7.06
CA VAL A 19 -3.77 1.70 -7.04
C VAL A 19 -3.87 1.14 -5.62
N VAL A 20 -3.23 1.79 -4.65
CA VAL A 20 -3.21 1.29 -3.27
C VAL A 20 -4.58 1.36 -2.63
N ASN A 21 -5.36 2.42 -2.89
CA ASN A 21 -6.72 2.52 -2.37
C ASN A 21 -7.69 1.55 -3.07
N GLU A 22 -7.54 1.31 -4.37
CA GLU A 22 -8.31 0.28 -5.08
C GLU A 22 -8.05 -1.11 -4.50
N VAL A 23 -6.78 -1.47 -4.24
CA VAL A 23 -6.44 -2.75 -3.61
C VAL A 23 -6.97 -2.82 -2.18
N ALA A 24 -6.80 -1.77 -1.39
CA ALA A 24 -7.29 -1.71 -0.01
C ALA A 24 -8.81 -1.87 0.10
N GLN A 25 -9.55 -1.46 -0.94
CA GLN A 25 -11.00 -1.52 -1.00
C GLN A 25 -11.54 -2.71 -1.78
N GLY A 26 -10.66 -3.58 -2.29
CA GLY A 26 -11.04 -4.76 -3.08
C GLY A 26 -11.58 -4.44 -4.48
N LEU A 27 -11.32 -3.23 -4.99
CA LEU A 27 -11.65 -2.83 -6.37
C LEU A 27 -10.58 -3.30 -7.37
N ARG A 28 -9.36 -3.54 -6.89
CA ARG A 28 -8.25 -4.15 -7.63
C ARG A 28 -7.69 -5.33 -6.83
N THR A 29 -7.28 -6.40 -7.50
CA THR A 29 -6.64 -7.53 -6.81
C THR A 29 -5.22 -7.16 -6.34
N LEU A 30 -4.72 -7.87 -5.33
CA LEU A 30 -3.32 -7.68 -4.89
C LEU A 30 -2.32 -8.03 -6.00
N ASP A 31 -2.63 -9.03 -6.82
CA ASP A 31 -1.77 -9.46 -7.91
C ASP A 31 -1.70 -8.41 -9.03
N ASP A 32 -2.82 -7.80 -9.41
CA ASP A 32 -2.83 -6.71 -10.40
C ASP A 32 -2.11 -5.47 -9.87
N GLY A 33 -2.23 -5.18 -8.57
CA GLY A 33 -1.46 -4.12 -7.93
C GLY A 33 0.04 -4.41 -7.93
N ALA A 34 0.44 -5.67 -7.67
CA ALA A 34 1.83 -6.08 -7.68
C ALA A 34 2.43 -6.07 -9.11
N ALA A 35 1.66 -6.48 -10.11
CA ALA A 35 2.07 -6.40 -11.52
C ALA A 35 2.35 -4.95 -11.94
N TRP A 36 1.43 -4.03 -11.64
CA TRP A 36 1.64 -2.59 -11.85
C TRP A 36 2.92 -2.09 -11.18
N PHE A 37 3.15 -2.48 -9.92
CA PHE A 37 4.34 -2.09 -9.18
C PHE A 37 5.63 -2.65 -9.81
N SER A 38 5.62 -3.89 -10.29
CA SER A 38 6.78 -4.55 -10.87
C SER A 38 7.19 -3.97 -12.23
N ASP A 39 6.26 -3.35 -12.97
CA ASP A 39 6.54 -2.64 -14.23
C ASP A 39 7.24 -1.28 -14.02
N LEU A 40 7.30 -0.78 -12.79
CA LEU A 40 7.98 0.49 -12.47
C LEU A 40 9.51 0.35 -12.53
N SER A 41 10.17 1.47 -12.84
CA SER A 41 11.62 1.56 -12.71
C SER A 41 12.07 1.29 -11.26
N PRO A 42 13.32 0.85 -11.02
CA PRO A 42 13.83 0.66 -9.66
C PRO A 42 13.65 1.88 -8.74
N ALA A 43 13.89 3.09 -9.25
CA ALA A 43 13.67 4.33 -8.51
C ALA A 43 12.18 4.57 -8.20
N GLY A 44 11.30 4.28 -9.16
CA GLY A 44 9.85 4.35 -8.99
C GLY A 44 9.35 3.39 -7.91
N ARG A 45 9.83 2.15 -7.91
CA ARG A 45 9.51 1.16 -6.85
C ARG A 45 9.91 1.65 -5.47
N GLN A 46 11.09 2.24 -5.32
CA GLN A 46 11.51 2.82 -4.05
C GLN A 46 10.65 4.01 -3.62
N GLU A 47 10.22 4.85 -4.56
CA GLU A 47 9.31 5.95 -4.29
C GLU A 47 7.95 5.45 -3.80
N VAL A 48 7.36 4.49 -4.51
CA VAL A 48 6.10 3.84 -4.11
C VAL A 48 6.23 3.21 -2.72
N LEU A 49 7.29 2.46 -2.44
CA LEU A 49 7.48 1.84 -1.12
C LEU A 49 7.56 2.87 0.01
N ARG A 50 8.16 4.05 -0.24
CA ARG A 50 8.18 5.15 0.74
C ARG A 50 6.77 5.72 0.97
N GLU A 51 6.01 5.95 -0.09
CA GLU A 51 4.64 6.47 0.02
C GLU A 51 3.71 5.49 0.75
N VAL A 52 3.69 4.22 0.34
CA VAL A 52 2.81 3.20 0.94
C VAL A 52 3.16 2.95 2.42
N ALA A 53 4.45 2.96 2.77
CA ALA A 53 4.85 2.91 4.18
C ALA A 53 4.32 4.14 4.96
N GLY A 54 4.32 5.32 4.34
CA GLY A 54 3.69 6.52 4.87
C GLY A 54 2.19 6.35 5.13
N TYR A 55 1.44 5.80 4.16
CA TYR A 55 0.01 5.56 4.31
C TYR A 55 -0.30 4.57 5.43
N ALA A 56 0.48 3.49 5.53
CA ALA A 56 0.38 2.52 6.61
C ALA A 56 0.60 3.17 7.99
N LEU A 57 1.62 4.01 8.13
CA LEU A 57 1.88 4.74 9.38
C LEU A 57 0.76 5.75 9.71
N GLN A 58 0.24 6.47 8.71
CA GLN A 58 -0.90 7.39 8.87
C GLN A 58 -2.20 6.66 9.23
N ALA A 59 -2.34 5.39 8.82
CA ALA A 59 -3.44 4.51 9.24
C ALA A 59 -3.25 3.97 10.66
N HIS A 60 -2.15 4.30 11.34
CA HIS A 60 -1.78 3.81 12.67
C HIS A 60 -1.74 2.28 12.72
N ILE A 61 -0.95 1.68 11.83
CA ILE A 61 -0.71 0.24 11.84
C ILE A 61 -0.17 -0.24 13.20
N THR A 62 -0.62 -1.41 13.60
CA THR A 62 -0.17 -2.14 14.78
C THR A 62 0.52 -3.44 14.37
N ALA A 63 1.26 -4.07 15.28
CA ALA A 63 1.81 -5.42 15.03
C ALA A 63 0.70 -6.45 14.73
N ALA A 64 -0.53 -6.26 15.24
CA ALA A 64 -1.67 -7.11 14.93
C ALA A 64 -2.15 -6.92 13.48
N ASP A 65 -2.22 -5.68 13.00
CA ASP A 65 -2.50 -5.40 11.58
C ASP A 65 -1.39 -5.98 10.69
N GLY A 66 -0.13 -5.87 11.13
CA GLY A 66 1.04 -6.47 10.49
C GLY A 66 0.86 -7.98 10.26
N ARG A 67 0.56 -8.74 11.31
CA ARG A 67 0.33 -10.19 11.22
C ARG A 67 -0.87 -10.54 10.33
N ALA A 68 -1.98 -9.80 10.45
CA ALA A 68 -3.16 -10.02 9.64
C ALA A 68 -2.94 -9.72 8.16
N GLY A 69 -2.19 -8.67 7.84
CA GLY A 69 -1.84 -8.32 6.46
C GLY A 69 -0.83 -9.30 5.85
N VAL A 70 0.18 -9.74 6.60
CA VAL A 70 1.13 -10.79 6.14
C VAL A 70 0.39 -12.06 5.74
N ALA A 71 -0.59 -12.51 6.54
CA ALA A 71 -1.40 -13.69 6.23
C ALA A 71 -2.20 -13.57 4.91
N ARG A 72 -2.50 -12.34 4.46
CA ARG A 72 -3.24 -12.05 3.22
C ARG A 72 -2.35 -11.72 2.02
N SER A 73 -1.06 -11.47 2.26
CA SER A 73 -0.14 -10.94 1.24
C SER A 73 0.36 -11.98 0.22
N GLY A 74 0.22 -13.28 0.52
CA GLY A 74 0.89 -14.35 -0.22
C GLY A 74 2.41 -14.43 0.00
N VAL A 75 2.98 -13.57 0.85
CA VAL A 75 4.41 -13.54 1.19
C VAL A 75 4.67 -14.41 2.41
N LYS A 76 5.78 -15.16 2.40
CA LYS A 76 6.19 -15.99 3.54
C LYS A 76 6.34 -15.12 4.81
N PRO A 77 5.89 -15.59 5.99
CA PRO A 77 6.07 -14.86 7.24
C PRO A 77 7.54 -14.57 7.60
N THR A 78 8.47 -15.36 7.07
CA THR A 78 9.92 -15.23 7.30
C THR A 78 10.62 -14.29 6.32
N ALA A 79 9.93 -13.77 5.30
CA ALA A 79 10.53 -12.77 4.41
C ALA A 79 10.81 -11.48 5.18
N ASN A 80 11.88 -10.76 4.80
CA ASN A 80 12.29 -9.54 5.46
C ASN A 80 11.15 -8.52 5.66
N PRO A 81 10.31 -8.18 4.64
CA PRO A 81 9.22 -7.23 4.84
C PRO A 81 8.14 -7.74 5.81
N SER A 82 7.86 -9.05 5.81
CA SER A 82 6.90 -9.67 6.73
C SER A 82 7.36 -9.55 8.19
N VAL A 83 8.65 -9.82 8.43
CA VAL A 83 9.24 -9.69 9.77
C VAL A 83 9.23 -8.22 10.21
N MET A 84 9.65 -7.30 9.34
CA MET A 84 9.74 -5.87 9.64
C MET A 84 8.38 -5.25 10.04
N ILE A 85 7.30 -5.59 9.34
CA ILE A 85 5.98 -5.03 9.62
C ILE A 85 5.32 -5.62 10.87
N CYS A 86 5.74 -6.81 11.30
CA CYS A 86 5.21 -7.49 12.49
C CYS A 86 5.95 -7.13 13.79
N MET A 87 7.04 -6.36 13.71
CA MET A 87 7.72 -5.83 14.89
C MET A 87 6.84 -4.81 15.64
N ASP A 88 7.21 -4.53 16.89
CA ASP A 88 6.56 -3.52 17.72
C ASP A 88 7.60 -2.50 18.25
N PRO A 89 7.64 -1.26 17.71
CA PRO A 89 6.79 -0.75 16.62
C PRO A 89 7.16 -1.32 15.23
N PRO A 90 6.22 -1.32 14.26
CA PRO A 90 6.51 -1.70 12.88
C PRO A 90 7.61 -0.82 12.27
N ARG A 91 8.54 -1.43 11.53
CA ARG A 91 9.63 -0.69 10.85
C ARG A 91 9.17 -0.15 9.49
N SER A 92 9.74 0.96 9.03
CA SER A 92 9.36 1.66 7.78
C SER A 92 10.41 1.62 6.66
N GLY A 93 11.58 1.01 6.88
CA GLY A 93 12.72 1.02 5.96
C GLY A 93 12.58 0.15 4.69
N PHE A 94 11.38 -0.04 4.16
CA PHE A 94 11.10 -0.99 3.06
C PHE A 94 11.78 -0.59 1.74
N ALA A 95 11.85 0.69 1.42
CA ALA A 95 12.52 1.17 0.20
C ALA A 95 14.05 0.96 0.19
N GLY A 96 14.64 0.68 1.36
CA GLY A 96 16.05 0.35 1.52
C GLY A 96 16.36 -1.14 1.42
N LEU A 97 15.34 -2.00 1.24
CA LEU A 97 15.57 -3.42 1.02
C LEU A 97 16.24 -3.68 -0.34
N PRO A 98 16.92 -4.84 -0.49
CA PRO A 98 17.37 -5.33 -1.79
C PRO A 98 16.25 -5.35 -2.84
N ALA A 99 16.58 -5.12 -4.11
CA ALA A 99 15.59 -4.94 -5.17
C ALA A 99 14.69 -6.18 -5.39
N ASP A 100 15.20 -7.38 -5.11
CA ASP A 100 14.47 -8.66 -5.17
C ASP A 100 13.48 -8.85 -4.01
N GLU A 101 13.51 -7.98 -3.00
CA GLU A 101 12.54 -7.93 -1.90
C GLU A 101 11.44 -6.87 -2.14
N HIS A 102 11.58 -6.00 -3.14
CA HIS A 102 10.66 -4.86 -3.33
C HIS A 102 9.22 -5.28 -3.60
N GLU A 103 9.01 -6.30 -4.45
CA GLU A 103 7.65 -6.79 -4.74
C GLU A 103 7.01 -7.40 -3.49
N LYS A 104 7.78 -8.18 -2.72
CA LYS A 104 7.32 -8.74 -1.43
C LYS A 104 6.97 -7.62 -0.44
N ALA A 105 7.79 -6.57 -0.40
CA ALA A 105 7.56 -5.41 0.46
C ALA A 105 6.27 -4.67 0.07
N PHE A 106 6.03 -4.47 -1.22
CA PHE A 106 4.79 -3.87 -1.72
C PHE A 106 3.57 -4.69 -1.32
N ARG A 107 3.60 -6.01 -1.59
CA ARG A 107 2.48 -6.92 -1.24
C ARG A 107 2.15 -6.89 0.24
N VAL A 108 3.17 -6.95 1.10
CA VAL A 108 3.01 -6.89 2.56
C VAL A 108 2.44 -5.53 2.98
N LEU A 109 3.04 -4.43 2.53
CA LEU A 109 2.64 -3.08 2.90
C LEU A 109 1.18 -2.79 2.53
N VAL A 110 0.78 -3.08 1.30
CA VAL A 110 -0.59 -2.83 0.83
C VAL A 110 -1.59 -3.71 1.57
N SER A 111 -1.26 -4.97 1.85
CA SER A 111 -2.13 -5.87 2.61
C SER A 111 -2.32 -5.40 4.06
N VAL A 112 -1.26 -4.92 4.71
CA VAL A 112 -1.32 -4.38 6.07
C VAL A 112 -2.06 -3.05 6.11
N PHE A 113 -1.82 -2.17 5.12
CA PHE A 113 -2.57 -0.93 4.95
C PHE A 113 -4.07 -1.22 4.78
N ALA A 114 -4.46 -2.19 3.96
CA ALA A 114 -5.86 -2.57 3.77
C ALA A 114 -6.55 -2.98 5.09
N VAL A 115 -5.85 -3.75 5.95
CA VAL A 115 -6.36 -4.13 7.27
C VAL A 115 -6.52 -2.91 8.17
N ALA A 116 -5.49 -2.07 8.27
CA ALA A 116 -5.50 -0.90 9.14
C ALA A 116 -6.51 0.16 8.68
N ASP A 117 -6.62 0.42 7.38
CA ASP A 117 -7.61 1.32 6.80
C ASP A 117 -9.03 0.81 7.03
N THR A 118 -9.29 -0.48 6.82
CA THR A 118 -10.60 -1.08 7.13
C THR A 118 -10.97 -0.90 8.61
N ARG A 119 -10.04 -1.19 9.53
CA ARG A 119 -10.23 -0.98 10.97
C ARG A 119 -10.51 0.49 11.28
N ARG A 120 -9.75 1.41 10.69
CA ARG A 120 -9.94 2.86 10.85
C ARG A 120 -11.31 3.29 10.34
N ARG A 121 -11.74 2.82 9.16
CA ARG A 121 -13.04 3.15 8.56
C ARG A 121 -14.21 2.66 9.41
N GLN A 122 -14.13 1.43 9.91
CA GLN A 122 -15.16 0.86 10.80
C GLN A 122 -15.24 1.59 12.14
N LYS A 123 -14.10 2.03 12.70
CA LYS A 123 -14.05 2.68 14.00
C LYS A 123 -14.43 4.16 13.96
N TYR A 124 -13.88 4.91 13.00
CA TYR A 124 -13.94 6.38 12.99
C TYR A 124 -14.79 6.96 11.88
N CYS A 125 -14.84 6.33 10.70
CA CYS A 125 -15.57 6.87 9.55
C CYS A 125 -17.05 6.49 9.58
N ARG A 126 -17.41 5.24 9.94
CA ARG A 126 -18.80 4.74 10.04
C ARG A 126 -19.76 5.21 8.93
N GLY A 127 -19.26 5.34 7.69
CA GLY A 127 -20.06 5.79 6.54
C GLY A 127 -20.29 7.30 6.40
N THR A 128 -19.73 8.15 7.27
CA THR A 128 -19.88 9.61 7.22
C THR A 128 -18.66 10.33 6.63
N CYS A 129 -17.70 9.58 6.10
CA CYS A 129 -16.43 10.14 5.64
C CYS A 129 -16.52 10.67 4.20
N GLY A 130 -16.27 11.96 4.03
CA GLY A 130 -16.26 12.63 2.72
C GLY A 130 -14.92 12.61 1.97
N HIS A 131 -13.92 11.86 2.43
CA HIS A 131 -12.63 11.81 1.73
C HIS A 131 -12.76 11.08 0.39
N ALA A 132 -12.14 11.63 -0.66
CA ALA A 132 -12.21 11.07 -2.02
C ALA A 132 -11.68 9.64 -2.08
N TRP A 133 -10.59 9.32 -1.36
CA TRP A 133 -10.02 7.97 -1.34
C TRP A 133 -10.86 6.96 -0.55
N HIS A 134 -11.90 7.36 0.18
CA HIS A 134 -12.87 6.45 0.80
C HIS A 134 -14.17 6.30 -0.01
N ASN A 135 -14.32 7.10 -1.06
CA ASN A 135 -15.48 7.15 -1.95
C ASN A 135 -15.04 6.97 -3.41
N LEU A 136 -14.21 5.96 -3.66
CA LEU A 136 -13.85 5.61 -5.03
C LEU A 136 -15.12 5.19 -5.78
N PRO A 137 -15.32 5.66 -7.02
CA PRO A 137 -16.47 5.24 -7.81
C PRO A 137 -16.38 3.73 -8.02
N THR A 138 -17.41 2.99 -7.60
CA THR A 138 -17.54 1.58 -8.02
C THR A 138 -17.82 1.61 -9.50
N ALA A 139 -17.05 0.85 -10.30
CA ALA A 139 -17.33 0.69 -11.71
C ALA A 139 -18.80 0.28 -11.86
N THR A 140 -19.62 1.18 -12.42
CA THR A 140 -21.02 0.92 -12.71
C THR A 140 -21.05 -0.27 -13.66
N LYS A 141 -21.47 -1.45 -13.18
CA LYS A 141 -21.94 -2.48 -14.10
C LYS A 141 -23.23 -1.92 -14.71
N GLU A 142 -23.14 -1.44 -15.95
CA GLU A 142 -24.32 -1.17 -16.75
C GLU A 142 -25.14 -2.46 -16.92
N PRO A 143 -26.48 -2.36 -16.94
CA PRO A 143 -27.40 -3.50 -16.91
C PRO A 143 -27.34 -4.41 -18.14
#